data_AF-A0ABD5BGJ9-F1
#
_entry.id   AF-A0ABD5BGJ9-F1
#
_cell.length_a   1.000
_cell.length_b   1.000
_cell.length_c   1.000
_cell.angle_alpha   90.00
_cell.angle_beta   90.00
_cell.angle_gamma   90.00
#
_symmetry.space_group_name_H-M   'P 1'
#
loop_
_entity.id
_entity.type
_entity.pdbx_description
1 polymer ?
#
loop_
_entity_poly.entity_id
_entity_poly.type
_entity_poly.pdbx_seq_one_letter_code
_entity_poly.pdbx_strand_id
1 'polypeptide(L)'
;MMPFQPDVLWRRLQSSPFRARFRLNAKDQAYLEGKGLPLILSHARDFIDRRLAAAHPKNDGKQTPMRGHPVFVAQHATATCCRGCLEKWHGIPQGVALDERQKDYIIQAIALWLVRRGGARDISGTNIFDPDRGL
;
A
#
# COMPACT_ATOMS: atom_id res chain seq x y z
N MET A 1 8.84 15.25 4.23
CA MET A 1 7.54 14.55 4.15
C MET A 1 6.89 14.63 5.51
N MET A 2 5.58 14.90 5.59
CA MET A 2 4.85 14.93 6.87
C MET A 2 4.81 13.53 7.50
N PRO A 3 4.72 13.41 8.84
CA PRO A 3 4.66 12.12 9.52
C PRO A 3 3.46 11.29 9.04
N PHE A 4 3.60 9.95 9.04
CA PHE A 4 2.52 9.06 8.65
C PHE A 4 1.36 9.17 9.66
N GLN A 5 0.18 9.56 9.17
CA GLN A 5 -1.03 9.73 9.99
C GLN A 5 -2.07 8.64 9.63
N PRO A 6 -2.00 7.44 10.24
CA PRO A 6 -2.80 6.29 9.82
C PRO A 6 -4.32 6.55 9.90
N ASP A 7 -4.80 7.19 10.97
CA ASP A 7 -6.24 7.40 11.17
C ASP A 7 -6.84 8.49 10.29
N VAL A 8 -6.06 9.52 9.98
CA VAL A 8 -6.47 10.56 9.03
C VAL A 8 -6.56 9.95 7.63
N LEU A 9 -5.52 9.22 7.21
CA LEU A 9 -5.50 8.52 5.93
C LEU A 9 -6.65 7.51 5.83
N TRP A 10 -6.85 6.69 6.86
CA TRP A 10 -7.90 5.67 6.88
C TRP A 10 -9.29 6.29 6.71
N ARG A 11 -9.62 7.34 7.48
CA ARG A 11 -10.92 8.03 7.36
C ARG A 11 -11.13 8.61 5.97
N ARG A 12 -10.11 9.26 5.40
CA ARG A 12 -10.18 9.81 4.03
C ARG A 12 -10.37 8.72 2.98
N LEU A 13 -9.71 7.57 3.12
CA LEU A 13 -9.92 6.44 2.20
C LEU A 13 -11.32 5.85 2.33
N GLN A 14 -11.84 5.71 3.55
CA GLN A 14 -13.19 5.17 3.78
C GLN A 14 -14.31 6.11 3.31
N SER A 15 -14.07 7.42 3.18
CA SER A 15 -15.08 8.33 2.62
C SER A 15 -15.28 8.17 1.11
N SER A 16 -14.40 7.43 0.42
CA SER A 16 -14.57 7.10 -1.00
C SER A 16 -15.26 5.74 -1.16
N PRO A 17 -16.47 5.68 -1.75
CA PRO A 17 -17.16 4.41 -1.99
C PRO A 17 -16.34 3.42 -2.83
N PHE A 18 -15.58 3.94 -3.80
CA PHE A 18 -14.71 3.12 -4.64
C PHE A 18 -13.59 2.45 -3.84
N ARG A 19 -12.94 3.18 -2.92
CA ARG A 19 -11.84 2.64 -2.10
C ARG A 19 -12.37 1.77 -0.96
N ALA A 20 -13.49 2.17 -0.36
CA ALA A 20 -14.13 1.47 0.74
C ALA A 20 -14.74 0.12 0.35
N ARG A 21 -14.96 -0.19 -0.93
CA ARG A 21 -15.56 -1.48 -1.34
C ARG A 21 -14.56 -2.64 -1.47
N PHE A 22 -13.26 -2.39 -1.53
CA PHE A 22 -12.28 -3.47 -1.73
C PHE A 22 -12.24 -4.44 -0.55
N ARG A 23 -12.12 -5.74 -0.86
CA ARG A 23 -11.99 -6.87 0.07
C ARG A 23 -11.10 -7.92 -0.58
N LEU A 24 -10.37 -8.69 0.23
CA LEU A 24 -9.69 -9.89 -0.24
C LEU A 24 -10.72 -10.96 -0.58
N ASN A 25 -10.49 -11.71 -1.66
CA ASN A 25 -11.23 -12.95 -1.92
C ASN A 25 -10.63 -14.09 -1.08
N ALA A 26 -11.28 -15.25 -1.04
CA ALA A 26 -10.82 -16.40 -0.25
C ALA A 26 -9.38 -16.84 -0.59
N LYS A 27 -8.98 -16.79 -1.87
CA LYS A 27 -7.64 -17.19 -2.31
C LYS A 27 -6.56 -16.21 -1.84
N ASP A 28 -6.80 -14.91 -2.01
CA ASP A 28 -5.88 -13.86 -1.59
C ASP A 28 -5.81 -13.83 -0.04
N GLN A 29 -6.93 -14.06 0.64
CA GLN A 29 -6.98 -14.20 2.10
C GLN A 29 -6.11 -15.37 2.59
N ALA A 30 -6.31 -16.56 2.03
CA ALA A 30 -5.50 -17.74 2.37
C ALA A 30 -4.01 -17.53 2.05
N TYR A 31 -3.69 -16.81 0.97
CA TYR A 31 -2.31 -16.47 0.63
C TYR A 31 -1.68 -15.53 1.66
N LEU A 32 -2.41 -14.50 2.10
CA LEU A 32 -1.96 -13.60 3.17
C LEU A 32 -1.71 -14.36 4.48
N GLU A 33 -2.65 -15.24 4.87
CA GLU A 33 -2.54 -16.06 6.08
C GLU A 33 -1.37 -17.05 6.02
N GLY A 34 -1.20 -17.75 4.89
CA GLY A 34 -0.15 -18.74 4.72
C GLY A 34 1.26 -18.16 4.56
N LYS A 35 1.39 -16.91 4.09
CA LYS A 35 2.70 -16.24 3.93
C LYS A 35 3.08 -15.32 5.09
N GLY A 36 2.08 -14.75 5.76
CA GLY A 36 2.29 -13.78 6.83
C GLY A 36 2.60 -12.37 6.33
N LEU A 37 2.35 -11.38 7.21
CA LEU A 37 2.47 -9.97 6.87
C LEU A 37 3.89 -9.56 6.40
N PRO A 38 5.00 -9.95 7.05
CA PRO A 38 6.33 -9.48 6.64
C PRO A 38 6.70 -9.83 5.20
N LEU A 39 6.42 -11.06 4.77
CA LEU A 39 6.68 -11.49 3.40
C LEU A 39 5.75 -10.80 2.39
N ILE A 40 4.50 -10.54 2.76
CA ILE A 40 3.60 -9.77 1.90
C ILE A 40 4.05 -8.31 1.75
N LEU A 41 4.65 -7.72 2.79
CA LEU A 41 5.22 -6.37 2.71
C LEU A 41 6.52 -6.34 1.89
N SER A 42 7.35 -7.38 1.91
CA SER A 42 8.50 -7.45 1.00
C SER A 42 8.06 -7.55 -0.47
N HIS A 43 7.00 -8.32 -0.77
CA HIS A 43 6.41 -8.31 -2.11
C HIS A 43 5.89 -6.91 -2.50
N ALA A 44 5.31 -6.18 -1.54
CA ALA A 44 4.87 -4.81 -1.80
C ALA A 44 6.03 -3.90 -2.17
N ARG A 45 7.17 -4.02 -1.47
CA ARG A 45 8.40 -3.30 -1.80
C ARG A 45 8.87 -3.61 -3.22
N ASP A 46 8.96 -4.89 -3.58
CA ASP A 46 9.34 -5.32 -4.94
C ASP A 46 8.42 -4.76 -6.02
N PHE A 47 7.10 -4.75 -5.77
CA PHE A 47 6.15 -4.19 -6.73
C PHE A 47 6.29 -2.68 -6.87
N ILE A 48 6.54 -1.95 -5.78
CA ILE A 48 6.76 -0.50 -5.82
C ILE A 48 8.03 -0.20 -6.61
N ASP A 49 9.13 -0.87 -6.30
CA ASP A 49 10.42 -0.67 -6.96
C ASP A 49 10.33 -0.96 -8.46
N ARG A 50 9.67 -2.05 -8.86
CA ARG A 50 9.58 -2.45 -10.27
C ARG A 50 8.54 -1.70 -11.07
N ARG A 51 7.46 -1.21 -10.45
CA ARG A 51 6.26 -0.73 -11.17
C ARG A 51 5.94 0.75 -10.94
N LEU A 52 6.43 1.37 -9.87
CA LEU A 52 6.03 2.73 -9.47
C LEU A 52 7.21 3.68 -9.22
N ALA A 53 8.39 3.14 -8.89
CA ALA A 53 9.52 3.94 -8.44
C ALA A 53 10.12 4.86 -9.51
N ALA A 54 10.09 4.46 -10.79
CA ALA A 54 10.58 5.33 -11.87
C ALA A 54 9.72 6.61 -11.99
N ALA A 55 10.34 7.71 -12.43
CA ALA A 55 9.65 8.97 -12.69
C ALA A 55 8.49 8.82 -13.71
N HIS A 56 8.70 7.96 -14.71
CA HIS A 56 7.75 7.64 -15.77
C HIS A 56 7.60 6.12 -15.88
N PRO A 57 6.83 5.47 -14.98
CA PRO A 57 6.66 4.02 -15.01
C PRO A 57 5.86 3.59 -16.24
N LYS A 58 6.22 2.45 -16.82
CA LYS A 58 5.48 1.86 -17.94
C LYS A 58 4.03 1.57 -17.53
N ASN A 59 3.09 1.85 -18.42
CA ASN A 59 1.65 1.61 -18.22
C ASN A 59 1.05 2.36 -17.00
N ASP A 60 1.42 3.63 -16.79
CA ASP A 60 0.81 4.45 -15.74
C ASP A 60 -0.73 4.49 -15.85
N GLY A 61 -1.41 4.33 -14.72
CA GLY A 61 -2.86 4.08 -14.63
C GLY A 61 -3.28 2.62 -14.73
N LYS A 62 -2.38 1.70 -15.15
CA LYS A 62 -2.63 0.25 -15.28
C LYS A 62 -1.48 -0.61 -14.72
N GLN A 63 -0.62 -0.07 -13.86
CA GLN A 63 0.61 -0.74 -13.41
C GLN A 63 0.35 -2.03 -12.61
N THR A 64 -0.74 -2.07 -11.85
CA THR A 64 -1.05 -3.15 -10.92
C THR A 64 -2.40 -3.78 -11.29
N PRO A 65 -2.48 -5.12 -11.44
CA PRO A 65 -3.76 -5.81 -11.54
C PRO A 65 -4.70 -5.44 -10.39
N MET A 66 -6.02 -5.62 -10.54
CA MET A 66 -6.96 -5.36 -9.44
C MET A 66 -7.01 -6.48 -8.39
N ARG A 67 -6.60 -7.71 -8.76
CA ARG A 67 -6.72 -8.94 -7.95
C ARG A 67 -5.56 -9.89 -8.25
N GLY A 68 -5.49 -11.00 -7.51
CA GLY A 68 -4.52 -12.08 -7.72
C GLY A 68 -3.29 -11.98 -6.82
N HIS A 69 -3.24 -10.98 -5.95
CA HIS A 69 -2.31 -10.87 -4.84
C HIS A 69 -2.87 -9.88 -3.79
N PRO A 70 -2.72 -10.13 -2.47
CA PRO A 70 -3.21 -9.24 -1.42
C PRO A 70 -2.74 -7.79 -1.56
N VAL A 71 -1.46 -7.61 -1.92
CA VAL A 71 -0.86 -6.28 -2.16
C VAL A 71 -1.61 -5.50 -3.23
N PHE A 72 -2.00 -6.13 -4.34
CA PHE A 72 -2.69 -5.43 -5.42
C PHE A 72 -4.06 -4.90 -4.95
N VAL A 73 -4.80 -5.73 -4.22
CA VAL A 73 -6.08 -5.31 -3.63
C VAL A 73 -5.87 -4.15 -2.65
N ALA A 74 -4.86 -4.25 -1.79
CA ALA A 74 -4.51 -3.21 -0.84
C ALA A 74 -4.11 -1.91 -1.56
N GLN A 75 -3.26 -1.96 -2.59
CA GLN A 75 -2.86 -0.79 -3.37
C GLN A 75 -4.04 -0.04 -3.98
N HIS A 76 -5.02 -0.76 -4.53
CA HIS A 76 -6.24 -0.14 -5.05
C HIS A 76 -7.11 0.44 -3.93
N ALA A 77 -7.20 -0.25 -2.79
CA ALA A 77 -7.95 0.23 -1.65
C ALA A 77 -7.32 1.48 -1.01
N THR A 78 -5.99 1.58 -1.03
CA THR A 78 -5.24 2.68 -0.42
C THR A 78 -4.82 3.76 -1.40
N ALA A 79 -5.22 3.66 -2.68
CA ALA A 79 -4.84 4.60 -3.73
C ALA A 79 -3.32 4.72 -3.97
N THR A 80 -2.60 3.60 -3.87
CA THR A 80 -1.16 3.50 -4.14
C THR A 80 -0.85 2.64 -5.37
N CYS A 81 -1.83 2.42 -6.25
CA CYS A 81 -1.72 1.56 -7.44
C CYS A 81 -1.11 2.22 -8.68
N CYS A 82 -1.09 3.55 -8.76
CA CYS A 82 -0.52 4.32 -9.88
C CYS A 82 -0.04 5.70 -9.43
N ARG A 83 0.73 6.40 -10.27
CA ARG A 83 1.26 7.73 -9.91
C ARG A 83 0.16 8.77 -9.76
N GLY A 84 -0.88 8.73 -10.60
CA GLY A 84 -2.01 9.66 -10.47
C GLY A 84 -2.81 9.46 -9.18
N CYS A 85 -2.89 8.22 -8.68
CA CYS A 85 -3.48 7.98 -7.36
C CYS A 85 -2.56 8.49 -6.25
N LEU A 86 -1.25 8.24 -6.34
CA LEU A 86 -0.25 8.75 -5.39
C LEU A 86 -0.28 10.28 -5.27
N GLU A 87 -0.37 10.99 -6.39
CA GLU A 87 -0.49 12.44 -6.39
C GLU A 87 -1.79 12.91 -5.75
N LYS A 88 -2.94 12.41 -6.25
CA LYS A 88 -4.27 12.84 -5.78
C LYS A 88 -4.53 12.53 -4.29
N TRP A 89 -4.08 11.38 -3.81
CA TRP A 89 -4.41 10.88 -2.48
C TRP A 89 -3.32 11.11 -1.45
N HIS A 90 -2.06 11.13 -1.87
CA HIS A 90 -0.92 11.18 -0.96
C HIS A 90 -0.01 12.40 -1.18
N GLY A 91 -0.27 13.22 -2.20
CA GLY A 91 0.54 14.40 -2.51
C GLY A 91 1.95 14.05 -3.01
N ILE A 92 2.16 12.82 -3.50
CA ILE A 92 3.44 12.40 -4.08
C ILE A 92 3.39 12.72 -5.58
N PRO A 93 4.16 13.71 -6.08
CA PRO A 93 3.99 14.26 -7.41
C PRO A 93 4.33 13.24 -8.51
N GLN A 94 3.69 13.33 -9.67
CA GLN A 94 4.12 12.58 -10.85
C GLN A 94 5.44 13.12 -11.43
N GLY A 95 6.09 12.36 -12.32
CA GLY A 95 7.26 12.82 -13.07
C GLY A 95 8.57 12.88 -12.27
N VAL A 96 8.56 12.45 -11.00
CA VAL A 96 9.75 12.33 -10.16
C VAL A 96 9.85 10.89 -9.63
N ALA A 97 11.06 10.34 -9.63
CA ALA A 97 11.29 9.01 -9.07
C ALA A 97 10.92 8.97 -7.58
N LEU A 98 10.38 7.84 -7.11
CA LEU A 98 10.10 7.68 -5.68
C LEU A 98 11.41 7.62 -4.91
N ASP A 99 11.54 8.47 -3.89
CA ASP A 99 12.58 8.31 -2.89
C ASP A 99 12.22 7.20 -1.88
N GLU A 100 13.19 6.81 -1.06
CA GLU A 100 13.00 5.74 -0.08
C GLU A 100 11.90 6.04 0.94
N ARG A 101 11.79 7.29 1.40
CA ARG A 101 10.75 7.69 2.36
C ARG A 101 9.36 7.57 1.77
N GLN A 102 9.20 7.92 0.49
CA GLN A 102 7.94 7.78 -0.24
C GLN A 102 7.58 6.30 -0.43
N LYS A 103 8.54 5.43 -0.73
CA LYS A 103 8.30 3.98 -0.83
C LYS A 103 7.87 3.40 0.51
N ASP A 104 8.56 3.76 1.59
CA ASP A 104 8.24 3.28 2.94
C ASP A 104 6.85 3.77 3.39
N TYR A 105 6.51 5.02 3.12
CA TYR A 105 5.16 5.55 3.33
C TYR A 105 4.10 4.73 2.57
N ILE A 106 4.34 4.39 1.31
CA ILE A 106 3.40 3.59 0.51
C ILE A 106 3.22 2.19 1.12
N ILE A 107 4.31 1.58 1.59
CA ILE A 107 4.27 0.27 2.27
C ILE A 107 3.47 0.36 3.57
N GLN A 108 3.66 1.42 4.36
CA GLN A 108 2.88 1.65 5.57
C GLN A 108 1.39 1.80 5.28
N ALA A 109 1.01 2.51 4.21
CA ALA A 109 -0.39 2.61 3.79
C ALA A 109 -0.98 1.24 3.39
N ILE A 110 -0.22 0.41 2.66
CA ILE A 110 -0.62 -0.95 2.29
C ILE A 110 -0.77 -1.83 3.54
N ALA A 111 0.20 -1.78 4.46
CA ALA A 111 0.18 -2.53 5.71
C ALA A 111 -1.03 -2.16 6.58
N LEU A 112 -1.33 -0.86 6.67
CA LEU A 112 -2.51 -0.34 7.37
C LEU A 112 -3.80 -1.02 6.92
N TRP A 113 -3.98 -1.15 5.61
CA TRP A 113 -5.17 -1.79 5.06
C TRP A 113 -5.17 -3.30 5.25
N LEU A 114 -4.03 -3.97 5.07
CA LEU A 114 -3.92 -5.42 5.29
C LEU A 114 -4.22 -5.80 6.74
N VAL A 115 -3.79 -5.00 7.72
CA VAL A 115 -4.10 -5.22 9.14
C VAL A 115 -5.57 -4.91 9.43
N ARG A 116 -6.07 -3.72 9.06
CA ARG A 116 -7.43 -3.29 9.41
C ARG A 116 -8.53 -4.03 8.65
N ARG A 117 -8.25 -4.54 7.44
CA ARG A 117 -9.26 -5.14 6.56
C ARG A 117 -8.91 -6.52 6.04
N GLY A 118 -7.64 -6.79 5.78
CA GLY A 118 -7.17 -8.11 5.36
C GLY A 118 -7.05 -9.10 6.52
N GLY A 119 -7.21 -8.65 7.77
CA GLY A 119 -7.09 -9.52 8.95
C GLY A 119 -5.66 -9.98 9.23
N ALA A 120 -4.65 -9.34 8.61
CA ALA A 120 -3.26 -9.62 8.91
C ALA A 120 -2.97 -9.31 10.38
N ARG A 121 -2.38 -10.26 11.09
CA ARG A 121 -1.91 -10.05 12.46
C ARG A 121 -0.51 -9.46 12.42
N ASP A 122 -0.31 -8.43 13.23
CA ASP A 122 1.04 -7.96 13.52
C ASP A 122 1.71 -8.98 14.43
N ILE A 123 2.76 -9.63 13.93
CA ILE A 123 3.52 -10.65 14.67
C ILE A 123 4.75 -10.07 15.36
N SER A 124 5.06 -8.81 15.11
CA SER A 124 6.12 -8.09 15.80
C SER A 124 5.44 -7.23 16.86
N GLY A 125 5.83 -7.32 18.13
CA GLY A 125 5.36 -6.39 19.18
C GLY A 125 5.81 -4.94 18.97
N THR A 126 6.09 -4.55 17.74
CA THR A 126 6.59 -3.26 17.26
C THR A 126 5.49 -2.64 16.43
N ASN A 127 5.07 -1.43 16.79
CA ASN A 127 4.08 -0.69 16.00
C ASN A 127 4.60 -0.49 14.57
N ILE A 128 4.01 -1.19 13.59
CA ILE A 128 4.40 -1.06 12.17
C ILE A 128 4.20 0.34 11.59
N PHE A 129 3.51 1.23 12.31
CA PHE A 129 3.28 2.63 11.97
C PHE A 129 4.13 3.60 12.79
N ASP A 130 5.12 3.11 13.53
CA ASP A 130 6.08 3.95 14.25
C ASP A 130 6.91 4.77 13.23
N PRO A 131 6.82 6.12 13.24
CA PRO A 131 7.58 6.96 12.33
C PRO A 131 9.10 6.89 12.56
N ASP A 132 9.54 6.43 13.73
CA ASP A 132 10.95 6.30 14.11
C ASP A 132 11.48 4.88 13.85
N ARG A 133 10.75 4.05 13.10
CA ARG A 133 11.22 2.75 12.60
C ARG A 133 12.34 2.97 11.57
N GLY A 134 13.52 3.34 12.06
CA GLY A 134 14.77 3.35 11.32
C GLY A 134 15.01 1.95 10.74
N LEU A 135 15.26 1.91 9.44
CA LEU A 135 15.80 0.75 8.73
C LEU A 135 17.14 0.32 9.33
#